data_AF-B6SPJ8-F1
#
_entry.id   AF-B6SPJ8-F1
#
_cell.length_a   1.000
_cell.length_b   1.000
_cell.length_c   1.000
_cell.angle_alpha   90.00
_cell.angle_beta   90.00
_cell.angle_gamma   90.00
#
_symmetry.space_group_name_H-M   'P 1'
#
loop_
_entity.id
_entity.type
_entity.pdbx_description
1 polymer ?
#
loop_
_entity_poly.entity_id
_entity_poly.type
_entity_poly.pdbx_seq_one_letter_code
_entity_poly.pdbx_strand_id
1 'polypeptide(L)'
;MELCLAARAGTTAAACRRRAPTTTGVPKKKRHGGGTVRVRCAATAPMGEKTEYRDGPLERAFMGLFARKMEKYAAKKPAAQAKEERAVWEWDYESFVDVSRRVMLGRTRAQQQQAVREVLLSMLPPGAPAQFRRLFPPTRWACEFNAALTVPFFRWLVGPSEVVEVEVGGVRQRSGVRIEKCRYLESSGCVGMCVNMCKVPTQDFFTNEFGLPLTMNPNFEDMSCEMIYGQVPPPLEEDPASKQACYPSLCSMSTPSAPACPKLQ
;
A
#
# COMPACT_ATOMS: atom_id res chain seq x y z
N MET A 1 -61.86 17.49 -0.67
CA MET A 1 -60.73 18.19 -1.31
C MET A 1 -59.51 17.95 -0.44
N GLU A 2 -58.78 16.86 -0.68
CA GLU A 2 -57.57 16.76 -1.53
C GLU A 2 -56.30 17.26 -0.79
N LEU A 3 -55.41 16.33 -0.39
CA LEU A 3 -54.09 15.95 -1.00
C LEU A 3 -52.95 16.84 -0.43
N CYS A 4 -51.76 16.39 -0.01
CA CYS A 4 -50.80 15.36 -0.47
C CYS A 4 -49.89 14.92 0.73
N LEU A 5 -49.48 13.63 0.87
CA LEU A 5 -48.16 13.02 0.55
C LEU A 5 -46.91 13.71 1.16
N ALA A 6 -45.89 13.05 1.74
CA ALA A 6 -45.30 11.74 1.41
C ALA A 6 -44.41 11.08 2.53
N ALA A 7 -44.29 9.75 2.40
CA ALA A 7 -43.22 8.75 2.71
C ALA A 7 -42.01 9.11 3.60
N ARG A 8 -41.65 8.37 4.66
CA ARG A 8 -41.18 6.95 4.83
C ARG A 8 -39.74 6.63 4.39
N ALA A 9 -39.01 6.03 5.35
CA ALA A 9 -38.27 4.76 5.27
C ALA A 9 -36.76 4.81 5.49
N GLY A 10 -36.32 4.22 6.60
CA GLY A 10 -34.96 3.76 6.83
C GLY A 10 -34.61 2.58 5.92
N THR A 11 -33.36 2.56 5.47
CA THR A 11 -32.81 1.53 4.61
C THR A 11 -32.28 0.38 5.45
N THR A 12 -32.96 -0.76 5.32
CA THR A 12 -32.62 -2.04 5.91
C THR A 12 -31.44 -2.67 5.17
N ALA A 13 -30.45 -3.14 5.93
CA ALA A 13 -29.38 -4.00 5.46
C ALA A 13 -29.98 -5.32 4.92
N ALA A 14 -29.73 -5.61 3.64
CA ALA A 14 -30.22 -6.83 3.00
C ALA A 14 -29.36 -8.05 3.41
N ALA A 15 -29.88 -8.85 4.35
CA ALA A 15 -29.35 -10.16 4.67
C ALA A 15 -29.64 -11.15 3.52
N CYS A 16 -28.58 -11.71 2.91
CA CYS A 16 -28.69 -12.64 1.79
C CYS A 16 -29.00 -14.06 2.30
N ARG A 17 -30.24 -14.55 2.13
CA ARG A 17 -30.64 -15.93 2.40
C ARG A 17 -30.12 -16.87 1.30
N ARG A 18 -29.41 -17.94 1.68
CA ARG A 18 -29.09 -19.07 0.80
C ARG A 18 -30.37 -19.87 0.52
N ARG A 19 -30.71 -20.11 -0.75
CA ARG A 19 -31.70 -21.13 -1.17
C ARG A 19 -30.97 -22.28 -1.87
N ALA A 20 -31.26 -23.50 -1.42
CA ALA A 20 -30.84 -24.76 -2.03
C ALA A 20 -31.61 -25.02 -3.34
N PRO A 21 -31.04 -25.82 -4.28
CA PRO A 21 -31.65 -26.03 -5.59
C PRO A 21 -32.66 -27.17 -5.56
N THR A 22 -33.85 -26.94 -6.12
CA THR A 22 -34.79 -28.00 -6.52
C THR A 22 -34.87 -28.05 -8.05
N THR A 23 -34.74 -29.27 -8.56
CA THR A 23 -34.75 -29.64 -9.98
C THR A 23 -36.16 -29.84 -10.51
N THR A 24 -36.51 -29.24 -11.65
CA THR A 24 -37.46 -29.77 -12.66
C THR A 24 -37.34 -28.97 -13.99
N GLY A 25 -37.33 -29.67 -15.15
CA GLY A 25 -37.34 -29.09 -16.52
C GLY A 25 -38.71 -28.48 -16.87
N VAL A 26 -38.98 -27.76 -17.98
CA VAL A 26 -38.64 -27.78 -19.44
C VAL A 26 -39.14 -26.41 -20.05
N PRO A 27 -39.07 -26.03 -21.36
CA PRO A 27 -37.96 -25.54 -22.20
C PRO A 27 -38.01 -24.04 -22.67
N LYS A 28 -36.83 -23.55 -23.11
CA LYS A 28 -36.44 -22.50 -24.10
C LYS A 28 -37.36 -21.31 -24.50
N LYS A 29 -36.83 -20.08 -24.32
CA LYS A 29 -36.95 -18.96 -25.29
C LYS A 29 -35.62 -18.19 -25.37
N LYS A 30 -35.02 -18.12 -26.57
CA LYS A 30 -33.79 -17.34 -26.85
C LYS A 30 -34.13 -15.84 -26.83
N ARG A 31 -33.55 -15.07 -25.91
CA ARG A 31 -33.44 -13.61 -26.00
C ARG A 31 -31.97 -13.22 -26.04
N HIS A 32 -31.65 -12.31 -26.96
CA HIS A 32 -30.32 -11.78 -27.22
C HIS A 32 -29.77 -11.12 -25.93
N GLY A 33 -28.61 -11.59 -25.48
CA GLY A 33 -27.99 -11.17 -24.24
C GLY A 33 -27.32 -9.80 -24.39
N GLY A 34 -27.89 -8.80 -23.74
CA GLY A 34 -27.15 -7.61 -23.33
C GLY A 34 -26.10 -8.01 -22.30
N GLY A 35 -24.84 -7.66 -22.55
CA GLY A 35 -23.72 -7.95 -21.67
C GLY A 35 -23.93 -7.31 -20.31
N THR A 36 -24.27 -8.12 -19.30
CA THR A 36 -24.28 -7.68 -17.91
C THR A 36 -22.83 -7.48 -17.48
N VAL A 37 -22.40 -6.23 -17.32
CA VAL A 37 -21.13 -5.89 -16.70
C VAL A 37 -21.22 -6.36 -15.24
N ARG A 38 -20.63 -7.53 -14.95
CA ARG A 38 -20.43 -8.00 -13.58
C ARG A 38 -19.35 -7.14 -12.94
N VAL A 39 -19.76 -6.10 -12.23
CA VAL A 39 -18.91 -5.46 -11.23
C VAL A 39 -18.68 -6.49 -10.13
N ARG A 40 -17.49 -7.12 -10.12
CA ARG A 40 -17.06 -7.93 -8.98
C ARG A 40 -16.70 -6.95 -7.87
N CYS A 41 -17.55 -6.89 -6.84
CA CYS A 41 -17.10 -6.37 -5.55
C CYS A 41 -15.99 -7.30 -5.07
N ALA A 42 -14.73 -6.82 -5.09
CA ALA A 42 -13.65 -7.51 -4.41
C ALA A 42 -14.00 -7.56 -2.92
N ALA A 43 -13.92 -8.74 -2.30
CA ALA A 43 -14.08 -8.84 -0.85
C ALA A 43 -12.92 -8.07 -0.20
N THR A 44 -13.24 -7.13 0.68
CA THR A 44 -12.24 -6.42 1.51
C THR A 44 -11.44 -7.43 2.30
N ALA A 45 -10.11 -7.30 2.32
CA ALA A 45 -9.28 -8.22 3.08
C ALA A 45 -9.56 -8.04 4.60
N PRO A 46 -9.83 -9.11 5.34
CA PRO A 46 -10.14 -8.99 6.76
C PRO A 46 -8.92 -8.54 7.57
N MET A 47 -9.10 -7.49 8.37
CA MET A 47 -8.09 -6.98 9.30
C MET A 47 -7.74 -8.06 10.33
N GLY A 48 -6.45 -8.34 10.51
CA GLY A 48 -5.94 -9.27 11.53
C GLY A 48 -5.74 -10.72 11.07
N GLU A 49 -6.21 -11.09 9.87
CA GLU A 49 -5.81 -12.35 9.24
C GLU A 49 -4.49 -12.14 8.50
N LYS A 50 -3.49 -13.01 8.68
CA LYS A 50 -2.25 -12.95 7.91
C LYS A 50 -2.37 -13.77 6.63
N THR A 51 -2.03 -13.17 5.50
CA THR A 51 -1.90 -13.85 4.21
C THR A 51 -0.58 -14.62 4.15
N GLU A 52 -0.61 -15.86 3.66
CA GLU A 52 0.61 -16.65 3.38
C GLU A 52 1.21 -16.21 2.04
N TYR A 53 2.45 -15.72 2.07
CA TYR A 53 3.22 -15.35 0.87
C TYR A 53 4.34 -16.36 0.65
N ARG A 54 4.59 -16.72 -0.60
CA ARG A 54 5.68 -17.62 -1.00
C ARG A 54 6.72 -16.86 -1.80
N ASP A 55 7.82 -16.49 -1.14
CA ASP A 55 8.94 -15.78 -1.74
C ASP A 55 9.95 -16.76 -2.35
N GLY A 56 10.28 -16.55 -3.62
CA GLY A 56 11.35 -17.25 -4.30
C GLY A 56 12.73 -16.71 -3.93
N PRO A 57 13.80 -17.31 -4.47
CA PRO A 57 15.17 -16.89 -4.20
C PRO A 57 15.48 -15.45 -4.62
N LEU A 58 14.88 -14.98 -5.73
CA LEU A 58 15.09 -13.62 -6.23
C LEU A 58 14.48 -12.58 -5.30
N GLU A 59 13.24 -12.81 -4.85
CA GLU A 59 12.56 -11.94 -3.88
C GLU A 59 13.35 -11.87 -2.56
N ARG A 60 13.86 -13.02 -2.08
CA ARG A 60 14.72 -13.08 -0.89
C ARG A 60 16.01 -12.29 -1.07
N ALA A 61 16.65 -12.37 -2.23
CA ALA A 61 17.85 -11.59 -2.52
C ALA A 61 17.57 -10.07 -2.50
N PHE A 62 16.45 -9.62 -3.10
CA PHE A 62 16.03 -8.22 -3.01
C PHE A 62 15.74 -7.78 -1.58
N MET A 63 14.98 -8.58 -0.83
CA MET A 63 14.71 -8.33 0.59
C MET A 63 16.00 -8.16 1.39
N GLY A 64 16.96 -9.08 1.24
CA GLY A 64 18.23 -9.02 1.94
C GLY A 64 19.08 -7.81 1.53
N LEU A 65 19.07 -7.41 0.26
CA LEU A 65 19.77 -6.20 -0.20
C LEU A 65 19.21 -4.93 0.46
N PHE A 66 17.88 -4.75 0.42
CA PHE A 66 17.21 -3.61 1.04
C PHE A 66 17.41 -3.61 2.55
N ALA A 67 17.24 -4.76 3.19
CA ALA A 67 17.42 -4.90 4.62
C ALA A 67 18.84 -4.54 5.06
N ARG A 68 19.88 -5.01 4.35
CA ARG A 68 21.28 -4.65 4.65
C ARG A 68 21.54 -3.15 4.56
N LYS A 69 20.86 -2.47 3.64
CA LYS A 69 20.98 -1.01 3.47
C LYS A 69 20.23 -0.25 4.56
N MET A 70 19.07 -0.74 4.95
CA MET A 70 18.30 -0.25 6.10
C MET A 70 19.03 -0.48 7.43
N GLU A 71 19.77 -1.58 7.58
CA GLU A 71 20.51 -1.91 8.82
C GLU A 71 21.54 -0.85 9.22
N LYS A 72 22.09 -0.10 8.25
CA LYS A 72 22.98 1.04 8.53
C LYS A 72 22.32 2.12 9.37
N TYR A 73 21.00 2.23 9.28
CA TYR A 73 20.19 3.17 10.03
C TYR A 73 19.51 2.50 11.22
N ALA A 74 19.33 1.18 11.21
CA ALA A 74 18.61 0.51 12.28
C ALA A 74 19.36 0.61 13.64
N ALA A 75 18.60 0.72 14.73
CA ALA A 75 19.17 0.57 16.07
C ALA A 75 19.89 -0.79 16.19
N LYS A 76 21.01 -0.80 16.94
CA LYS A 76 21.82 -2.01 17.15
C LYS A 76 20.98 -3.10 17.78
N LYS A 77 21.18 -4.33 17.31
CA LYS A 77 20.57 -5.52 17.95
C LYS A 77 21.11 -5.66 19.37
N PRO A 78 20.31 -6.20 20.32
CA PRO A 78 20.81 -6.62 21.62
C PRO A 78 22.01 -7.56 21.47
N ALA A 79 22.96 -7.55 22.40
CA ALA A 79 24.20 -8.33 22.31
C ALA A 79 23.98 -9.84 22.08
N ALA A 80 22.87 -10.38 22.59
CA ALA A 80 22.45 -11.77 22.38
C ALA A 80 22.09 -12.12 20.91
N GLN A 81 21.70 -11.13 20.10
CA GLN A 81 21.29 -11.29 18.70
C GLN A 81 22.31 -10.69 17.71
N ALA A 82 23.43 -10.16 18.21
CA ALA A 82 24.43 -9.46 17.41
C ALA A 82 25.44 -10.40 16.71
N LYS A 83 25.45 -11.70 17.04
CA LYS A 83 26.46 -12.66 16.56
C LYS A 83 26.11 -13.40 15.27
N GLU A 84 24.92 -13.23 14.71
CA GLU A 84 24.54 -13.84 13.42
C GLU A 84 24.58 -12.80 12.29
N GLU A 85 25.67 -12.78 11.53
CA GLU A 85 25.64 -12.22 10.18
C GLU A 85 24.81 -13.16 9.30
N ARG A 86 23.57 -12.77 9.02
CA ARG A 86 22.69 -13.52 8.12
C ARG A 86 23.10 -13.31 6.67
N ALA A 87 23.25 -14.40 5.94
CA ALA A 87 23.49 -14.34 4.52
C ALA A 87 22.27 -13.75 3.79
N VAL A 88 22.47 -13.11 2.62
CA VAL A 88 21.39 -12.35 1.94
C VAL A 88 20.16 -13.22 1.57
N TRP A 89 20.35 -14.53 1.38
CA TRP A 89 19.31 -15.51 1.08
C TRP A 89 18.54 -16.06 2.31
N GLU A 90 19.05 -15.80 3.51
CA GLU A 90 18.40 -16.16 4.78
C GLU A 90 17.41 -15.09 5.25
N TRP A 91 17.31 -13.98 4.51
CA TRP A 91 16.34 -12.93 4.78
C TRP A 91 14.94 -13.37 4.36
N ASP A 92 14.00 -13.19 5.27
CA ASP A 92 12.58 -13.26 5.02
C ASP A 92 11.91 -11.90 5.23
N TYR A 93 10.63 -11.84 4.90
CA TYR A 93 9.87 -10.61 4.96
C TYR A 93 9.69 -10.07 6.38
N GLU A 94 9.55 -10.97 7.37
CA GLU A 94 9.43 -10.57 8.78
C GLU A 94 10.74 -9.95 9.30
N SER A 95 11.89 -10.49 8.88
CA SER A 95 13.21 -9.91 9.18
C SER A 95 13.38 -8.53 8.53
N PHE A 96 12.91 -8.34 7.31
CA PHE A 96 12.88 -7.02 6.65
C PHE A 96 12.02 -6.03 7.45
N VAL A 97 10.81 -6.42 7.87
CA VAL A 97 9.93 -5.57 8.69
C VAL A 97 10.55 -5.27 10.06
N ASP A 98 11.26 -6.22 10.68
CA ASP A 98 12.00 -5.99 11.93
C ASP A 98 13.06 -4.90 11.79
N VAL A 99 13.85 -4.93 10.71
CA VAL A 99 14.83 -3.86 10.44
C VAL A 99 14.11 -2.52 10.35
N SER A 100 12.98 -2.45 9.64
CA SER A 100 12.19 -1.21 9.53
C SER A 100 11.70 -0.72 10.90
N ARG A 101 11.26 -1.60 11.81
CA ARG A 101 10.91 -1.22 13.19
C ARG A 101 12.11 -0.60 13.91
N ARG A 102 13.29 -1.23 13.79
CA ARG A 102 14.52 -0.74 14.43
C ARG A 102 15.01 0.58 13.84
N VAL A 103 14.70 0.89 12.58
CA VAL A 103 14.95 2.23 12.01
C VAL A 103 14.08 3.29 12.68
N MET A 104 12.89 2.96 13.18
CA MET A 104 12.03 3.95 13.85
C MET A 104 12.40 4.27 15.31
N LEU A 105 13.23 3.42 15.95
CA LEU A 105 13.61 3.59 17.34
C LEU A 105 14.50 4.83 17.52
N GLY A 106 14.17 5.67 18.51
CA GLY A 106 14.93 6.88 18.83
C GLY A 106 14.89 7.99 17.77
N ARG A 107 14.08 7.86 16.71
CA ARG A 107 13.98 8.85 15.63
C ARG A 107 12.68 9.63 15.65
N THR A 108 12.78 10.92 15.34
CA THR A 108 11.62 11.76 15.00
C THR A 108 11.01 11.32 13.66
N ARG A 109 9.79 11.76 13.37
CA ARG A 109 9.12 11.52 12.08
C ARG A 109 10.00 11.90 10.88
N ALA A 110 10.55 13.12 10.88
CA ALA A 110 11.39 13.60 9.78
C ALA A 110 12.66 12.75 9.62
N GLN A 111 13.29 12.33 10.72
CA GLN A 111 14.48 11.47 10.67
C GLN A 111 14.18 10.07 10.14
N GLN A 112 13.00 9.51 10.44
CA GLN A 112 12.56 8.23 9.88
C GLN A 112 12.41 8.33 8.36
N GLN A 113 11.72 9.37 7.90
CA GLN A 113 11.45 9.61 6.49
C GLN A 113 12.76 9.82 5.70
N GLN A 114 13.68 10.63 6.25
CA GLN A 114 15.01 10.84 5.67
C GLN A 114 15.82 9.55 5.58
N ALA A 115 15.82 8.72 6.63
CA ALA A 115 16.59 7.47 6.61
C ALA A 115 16.16 6.54 5.47
N VAL A 116 14.84 6.42 5.22
CA VAL A 116 14.33 5.61 4.12
C VAL A 116 14.63 6.25 2.77
N ARG A 117 14.50 7.57 2.66
CA ARG A 117 14.87 8.31 1.45
C ARG A 117 16.32 8.05 1.04
N GLU A 118 17.26 8.09 1.98
CA GLU A 118 18.67 7.76 1.74
C GLU A 118 18.86 6.31 1.29
N VAL A 119 18.10 5.37 1.88
CA VAL A 119 18.13 3.97 1.44
C VAL A 119 17.66 3.85 -0.01
N LEU A 120 16.55 4.49 -0.39
CA LEU A 120 16.04 4.49 -1.76
C LEU A 120 17.06 5.09 -2.74
N LEU A 121 17.66 6.23 -2.40
CA LEU A 121 18.72 6.84 -3.20
C LEU A 121 19.93 5.92 -3.36
N SER A 122 20.32 5.22 -2.31
CA SER A 122 21.46 4.30 -2.34
C SER A 122 21.22 3.03 -3.18
N MET A 123 19.99 2.81 -3.66
CA MET A 123 19.65 1.75 -4.62
C MET A 123 19.89 2.20 -6.07
N LEU A 124 19.94 3.51 -6.31
CA LEU A 124 20.17 4.06 -7.63
C LEU A 124 21.67 4.13 -7.97
N PRO A 125 22.04 3.98 -9.25
CA PRO A 125 23.38 4.31 -9.72
C PRO A 125 23.72 5.79 -9.48
N PRO A 126 24.99 6.16 -9.26
CA PRO A 126 25.40 7.55 -9.14
C PRO A 126 24.95 8.42 -10.32
N GLY A 127 24.38 9.59 -10.04
CA GLY A 127 23.86 10.52 -11.04
C GLY A 127 22.47 10.17 -11.60
N ALA A 128 21.94 8.97 -11.34
CA ALA A 128 20.66 8.56 -11.92
C ALA A 128 19.46 9.50 -11.63
N PRO A 129 19.29 10.15 -10.45
CA PRO A 129 18.16 11.05 -10.21
C PRO A 129 18.05 12.22 -11.20
N ALA A 130 19.17 12.91 -11.47
CA ALA A 130 19.20 14.01 -12.43
C ALA A 130 18.91 13.52 -13.87
N GLN A 131 19.40 12.32 -14.20
CA GLN A 131 19.16 11.69 -15.49
C GLN A 131 17.68 11.28 -15.63
N PHE A 132 17.05 10.74 -14.58
CA PHE A 132 15.64 10.33 -14.62
C PHE A 132 14.71 11.51 -14.82
N ARG A 133 14.91 12.61 -14.10
CA ARG A 133 14.13 13.84 -14.30
C ARG A 133 14.18 14.36 -15.74
N ARG A 134 15.33 14.22 -16.38
CA ARG A 134 15.53 14.65 -17.78
C ARG A 134 14.92 13.66 -18.78
N LEU A 135 15.01 12.36 -18.50
CA LEU A 135 14.61 11.29 -19.42
C LEU A 135 13.12 10.92 -19.30
N PHE A 136 12.49 11.17 -18.16
CA PHE A 136 11.11 10.80 -17.87
C PHE A 136 10.30 12.01 -17.38
N PRO A 137 9.96 12.97 -18.26
CA PRO A 137 9.00 14.00 -17.91
C PRO A 137 7.67 13.35 -17.47
N PRO A 138 6.90 13.97 -16.56
CA PRO A 138 5.66 13.43 -16.01
C PRO A 138 4.52 13.46 -17.04
N THR A 139 4.69 12.67 -18.10
CA THR A 139 3.72 12.47 -19.16
C THR A 139 2.78 11.34 -18.78
N ARG A 140 1.59 11.31 -19.39
CA ARG A 140 0.65 10.18 -19.25
C ARG A 140 1.33 8.84 -19.51
N TRP A 141 2.15 8.75 -20.56
CA TRP A 141 2.88 7.54 -20.90
C TRP A 141 3.83 7.11 -19.77
N ALA A 142 4.59 8.04 -19.19
CA ALA A 142 5.49 7.73 -18.07
C ALA A 142 4.70 7.25 -16.84
N CYS A 143 3.55 7.86 -16.55
CA CYS A 143 2.67 7.45 -15.45
C CYS A 143 2.11 6.04 -15.65
N GLU A 144 1.57 5.75 -16.84
CA GLU A 144 1.02 4.42 -17.20
C GLU A 144 2.11 3.34 -17.23
N PHE A 145 3.30 3.66 -17.75
CA PHE A 145 4.44 2.74 -17.75
C PHE A 145 4.91 2.38 -16.33
N ASN A 146 5.05 3.37 -15.44
CA ASN A 146 5.45 3.11 -14.06
C ASN A 146 4.39 2.31 -13.29
N ALA A 147 3.09 2.59 -13.51
CA ALA A 147 2.02 1.79 -12.94
C ALA A 147 2.08 0.32 -13.42
N ALA A 148 2.28 0.10 -14.72
CA ALA A 148 2.39 -1.23 -15.30
C ALA A 148 3.63 -1.99 -14.80
N LEU A 149 4.75 -1.32 -14.61
CA LEU A 149 5.99 -1.91 -14.07
C LEU A 149 5.87 -2.24 -12.58
N THR A 150 5.14 -1.43 -11.83
CA THR A 150 4.98 -1.57 -10.36
C THR A 150 4.33 -2.89 -9.98
N VAL A 151 3.30 -3.31 -10.73
CA VAL A 151 2.54 -4.53 -10.43
C VAL A 151 3.41 -5.79 -10.37
N PRO A 152 4.19 -6.15 -11.41
CA PRO A 152 5.07 -7.32 -11.33
C PRO A 152 6.30 -7.07 -10.45
N PHE A 153 6.91 -5.88 -10.51
CA PHE A 153 8.20 -5.64 -9.85
C PHE A 153 8.11 -5.56 -8.33
N PHE A 154 7.05 -4.93 -7.80
CA PHE A 154 6.86 -4.74 -6.37
C PHE A 154 5.87 -5.74 -5.75
N ARG A 155 5.39 -6.75 -6.49
CA ARG A 155 4.49 -7.78 -5.96
C ARG A 155 5.01 -8.43 -4.68
N TRP A 156 6.31 -8.72 -4.62
CA TRP A 156 6.94 -9.31 -3.43
C TRP A 156 6.88 -8.38 -2.21
N LEU A 157 6.95 -7.07 -2.44
CA LEU A 157 7.02 -6.04 -1.41
C LEU A 157 5.63 -5.67 -0.89
N VAL A 158 4.70 -5.36 -1.80
CA VAL A 158 3.38 -4.84 -1.42
C VAL A 158 2.26 -5.86 -1.52
N GLY A 159 2.49 -7.01 -2.16
CA GLY A 159 1.47 -8.03 -2.38
C GLY A 159 0.76 -7.92 -3.74
N PRO A 160 -0.31 -8.71 -3.95
CA PRO A 160 -1.12 -8.67 -5.17
C PRO A 160 -1.65 -7.26 -5.47
N SER A 161 -1.50 -6.85 -6.72
CA SER A 161 -1.94 -5.56 -7.20
C SER A 161 -2.34 -5.60 -8.67
N GLU A 162 -3.09 -4.61 -9.10
CA GLU A 162 -3.54 -4.46 -10.48
C GLU A 162 -3.53 -2.99 -10.92
N VAL A 163 -3.37 -2.76 -12.23
CA VAL A 163 -3.45 -1.41 -12.81
C VAL A 163 -4.91 -1.02 -13.01
N VAL A 164 -5.31 0.08 -12.40
CA VAL A 164 -6.66 0.67 -12.49
C VAL A 164 -6.62 2.00 -13.24
N GLU A 165 -7.78 2.39 -13.76
CA GLU A 165 -7.96 3.71 -14.36
C GLU A 165 -8.27 4.75 -13.29
N VAL A 166 -7.64 5.91 -13.41
CA VAL A 166 -7.77 7.05 -12.50
C VAL A 166 -7.90 8.33 -13.30
N GLU A 167 -8.43 9.38 -12.68
CA GLU A 167 -8.46 10.71 -13.25
C GLU A 167 -7.41 11.59 -12.57
N VAL A 168 -6.50 12.15 -13.36
CA VAL A 168 -5.44 13.06 -12.89
C VAL A 168 -5.50 14.33 -13.72
N GLY A 169 -5.78 15.46 -13.07
CA GLY A 169 -5.89 16.75 -13.76
C GLY A 169 -6.95 16.77 -14.88
N GLY A 170 -8.07 16.07 -14.70
CA GLY A 170 -9.14 15.96 -15.70
C GLY A 170 -8.86 14.96 -16.83
N VAL A 171 -7.71 14.25 -16.79
CA VAL A 171 -7.35 13.25 -17.80
C VAL A 171 -7.50 11.85 -17.22
N ARG A 172 -8.31 11.02 -17.88
CA ARG A 172 -8.43 9.58 -17.57
C ARG A 172 -7.22 8.82 -18.13
N GLN A 173 -6.54 8.08 -17.27
CA GLN A 173 -5.34 7.32 -17.61
C GLN A 173 -5.19 6.06 -16.75
N ARG A 174 -4.48 5.05 -17.25
CA ARG A 174 -4.21 3.79 -16.53
C ARG A 174 -2.97 3.89 -15.65
N SER A 175 -2.92 4.91 -14.80
CA SER A 175 -1.77 5.21 -13.95
C SER A 175 -2.01 4.94 -12.46
N GLY A 176 -3.15 4.34 -12.11
CA GLY A 176 -3.43 3.87 -10.76
C GLY A 176 -2.97 2.42 -10.58
N VAL A 177 -2.45 2.08 -9.41
CA VAL A 177 -2.18 0.71 -8.97
C VAL A 177 -2.97 0.46 -7.69
N ARG A 178 -3.86 -0.52 -7.73
CA ARG A 178 -4.63 -0.96 -6.58
C ARG A 178 -3.97 -2.20 -5.97
N ILE A 179 -3.49 -2.08 -4.75
CA ILE A 179 -2.98 -3.19 -3.95
C ILE A 179 -4.14 -3.76 -3.13
N GLU A 180 -4.48 -5.03 -3.34
CA GLU A 180 -5.65 -5.66 -2.70
C GLU A 180 -5.50 -5.75 -1.19
N LYS A 181 -4.31 -6.16 -0.73
CA LYS A 181 -3.90 -6.17 0.67
C LYS A 181 -2.42 -5.89 0.73
N CYS A 182 -2.06 -4.78 1.35
CA CYS A 182 -0.67 -4.33 1.45
C CYS A 182 0.09 -5.19 2.43
N ARG A 183 0.94 -6.07 1.91
CA ARG A 183 1.80 -6.98 2.68
C ARG A 183 2.62 -6.23 3.74
N TYR A 184 3.14 -5.04 3.41
CA TYR A 184 3.90 -4.24 4.38
C TYR A 184 3.05 -3.70 5.52
N LEU A 185 1.85 -3.18 5.24
CA LEU A 185 0.93 -2.72 6.27
C LEU A 185 0.45 -3.89 7.15
N GLU A 186 0.13 -5.02 6.53
CA GLU A 186 -0.27 -6.26 7.20
C GLU A 186 0.81 -6.78 8.16
N SER A 187 2.05 -6.97 7.68
CA SER A 187 3.13 -7.52 8.51
C SER A 187 3.68 -6.53 9.53
N SER A 188 3.72 -5.23 9.20
CA SER A 188 4.12 -4.21 10.17
C SER A 188 3.06 -4.00 11.24
N GLY A 189 1.79 -4.20 10.91
CA GLY A 189 0.66 -4.01 11.80
C GLY A 189 0.64 -2.61 12.39
N CYS A 190 1.14 -1.59 11.69
CA CYS A 190 1.30 -0.26 12.26
C CYS A 190 1.19 0.89 11.26
N VAL A 191 0.26 1.82 11.53
CA VAL A 191 0.04 3.04 10.73
C VAL A 191 1.30 3.91 10.66
N GLY A 192 1.99 4.12 11.79
CA GLY A 192 3.23 4.90 11.83
C GLY A 192 4.33 4.33 10.92
N MET A 193 4.43 3.00 10.82
CA MET A 193 5.35 2.35 9.89
C MET A 193 4.92 2.55 8.44
N CYS A 194 3.64 2.36 8.13
CA CYS A 194 3.12 2.57 6.78
C CYS A 194 3.40 3.99 6.29
N VAL A 195 3.10 5.01 7.11
CA VAL A 195 3.26 6.41 6.70
C VAL A 195 4.73 6.82 6.60
N ASN A 196 5.53 6.56 7.64
CA ASN A 196 6.90 7.10 7.71
C ASN A 196 7.95 6.23 7.03
N MET A 197 7.68 4.94 6.82
CA MET A 197 8.65 4.02 6.22
C MET A 197 8.30 3.62 4.79
N CYS A 198 7.05 3.81 4.36
CA CYS A 198 6.61 3.46 3.01
C CYS A 198 6.06 4.69 2.28
N LYS A 199 4.90 5.22 2.69
CA LYS A 199 4.18 6.27 1.96
C LYS A 199 5.01 7.53 1.74
N VAL A 200 5.36 8.25 2.80
CA VAL A 200 5.98 9.58 2.67
C VAL A 200 7.34 9.51 1.95
N PRO A 201 8.26 8.60 2.31
CA PRO A 201 9.54 8.49 1.59
C PRO A 201 9.38 8.10 0.13
N THR A 202 8.42 7.23 -0.22
CA THR A 202 8.19 6.81 -1.60
C THR A 202 7.59 7.94 -2.44
N GLN A 203 6.59 8.65 -1.90
CA GLN A 203 6.02 9.83 -2.56
C GLN A 203 7.09 10.91 -2.81
N ASP A 204 7.92 11.19 -1.80
CA ASP A 204 9.02 12.14 -1.92
C ASP A 204 10.06 11.68 -2.95
N PHE A 205 10.48 10.42 -2.91
CA PHE A 205 11.43 9.89 -3.88
C PHE A 205 10.90 9.98 -5.32
N PHE A 206 9.67 9.56 -5.59
CA PHE A 206 9.12 9.62 -6.95
C PHE A 206 8.91 11.08 -7.41
N THR A 207 8.35 11.93 -6.55
CA THR A 207 8.04 13.32 -6.91
C THR A 207 9.31 14.17 -7.02
N ASN A 208 10.19 14.07 -6.01
CA ASN A 208 11.32 14.97 -5.81
C ASN A 208 12.68 14.37 -6.16
N GLU A 209 12.80 13.11 -6.56
CA GLU A 209 14.05 12.57 -7.11
C GLU A 209 13.85 12.02 -8.52
N PHE A 210 12.77 11.26 -8.74
CA PHE A 210 12.46 10.69 -10.05
C PHE A 210 11.77 11.69 -10.99
N GLY A 211 11.10 12.71 -10.46
CA GLY A 211 10.40 13.74 -11.25
C GLY A 211 9.00 13.31 -11.73
N LEU A 212 8.45 12.25 -11.15
CA LEU A 212 7.13 11.72 -11.48
C LEU A 212 6.26 11.79 -10.22
N PRO A 213 5.29 12.71 -10.14
CA PRO A 213 4.40 12.81 -8.99
C PRO A 213 3.74 11.46 -8.67
N LEU A 214 3.69 11.13 -7.38
CA LEU A 214 3.04 9.92 -6.89
C LEU A 214 2.29 10.23 -5.60
N THR A 215 1.01 9.88 -5.57
CA THR A 215 0.19 9.84 -4.35
C THR A 215 -0.06 8.41 -3.95
N MET A 216 0.07 8.09 -2.66
CA MET A 216 -0.24 6.77 -2.11
C MET A 216 -1.35 6.89 -1.07
N ASN A 217 -2.43 6.13 -1.19
CA ASN A 217 -3.59 6.18 -0.30
C ASN A 217 -3.78 4.81 0.38
N PRO A 218 -3.15 4.58 1.55
CA PRO A 218 -3.42 3.38 2.33
C PRO A 218 -4.82 3.43 2.94
N ASN A 219 -5.52 2.31 2.90
CA ASN A 219 -6.74 2.10 3.67
C ASN A 219 -6.41 1.28 4.91
N PHE A 220 -6.59 1.88 6.08
CA PHE A 220 -6.25 1.25 7.35
C PHE A 220 -7.36 0.33 7.88
N GLU A 221 -8.52 0.26 7.23
CA GLU A 221 -9.63 -0.63 7.62
C GLU A 221 -9.49 -2.01 6.98
N ASP A 222 -9.15 -2.06 5.68
CA ASP A 222 -9.01 -3.32 4.92
C ASP A 222 -7.56 -3.66 4.54
N MET A 223 -6.60 -2.85 5.00
CA MET A 223 -5.17 -2.96 4.71
C MET A 223 -4.80 -2.82 3.23
N SER A 224 -5.69 -2.34 2.35
CA SER A 224 -5.38 -2.07 0.94
C SER A 224 -4.56 -0.77 0.78
N CYS A 225 -4.05 -0.52 -0.42
CA CYS A 225 -3.37 0.74 -0.73
C CYS A 225 -3.49 1.07 -2.21
N GLU A 226 -3.74 2.34 -2.53
CA GLU A 226 -3.70 2.82 -3.91
C GLU A 226 -2.43 3.63 -4.15
N MET A 227 -1.82 3.47 -5.32
CA MET A 227 -0.70 4.29 -5.80
C MET A 227 -1.13 4.97 -7.09
N ILE A 228 -1.07 6.29 -7.16
CA ILE A 228 -1.56 7.09 -8.28
C ILE A 228 -0.40 7.87 -8.88
N TYR A 229 0.15 7.36 -9.99
CA TYR A 229 1.20 8.05 -10.72
C TYR A 229 0.63 9.23 -11.51
N GLY A 230 1.35 10.35 -11.46
CA GLY A 230 0.97 11.65 -12.02
C GLY A 230 0.19 12.55 -11.05
N GLN A 231 -0.29 12.02 -9.92
CA GLN A 231 -0.96 12.82 -8.90
C GLN A 231 0.07 13.39 -7.92
N VAL A 232 -0.04 14.68 -7.64
CA VAL A 232 0.80 15.35 -6.64
C VAL A 232 0.34 14.93 -5.24
N PRO A 233 1.25 14.44 -4.38
CA PRO A 233 0.89 14.07 -3.01
C PRO A 233 0.47 15.31 -2.22
N PRO A 234 -0.55 15.21 -1.35
CA PRO A 234 -0.92 16.33 -0.48
C PRO A 234 0.22 16.62 0.53
N PRO A 235 0.28 17.85 1.08
CA PRO A 235 1.06 18.13 2.26
C PRO A 235 0.67 17.18 3.40
N LEU A 236 1.63 16.80 4.25
CA LEU A 236 1.40 15.78 5.27
C LEU A 236 0.30 16.19 6.27
N GLU A 237 0.20 17.47 6.60
CA GLU A 237 -0.77 18.04 7.53
C GLU A 237 -2.22 17.91 7.00
N GLU A 238 -2.36 17.90 5.68
CA GLU A 238 -3.63 17.73 4.98
C GLU A 238 -3.95 16.26 4.71
N ASP A 239 -2.92 15.41 4.64
CA ASP A 239 -3.03 13.99 4.36
C ASP A 239 -3.87 13.25 5.43
N PRO A 240 -4.97 12.57 5.06
CA PRO A 240 -5.77 11.81 6.02
C PRO A 240 -4.97 10.74 6.75
N ALA A 241 -3.92 10.18 6.15
CA ALA A 241 -3.10 9.14 6.76
C ALA A 241 -2.28 9.65 7.95
N SER A 242 -1.97 10.96 8.03
CA SER A 242 -1.22 11.54 9.15
C SER A 242 -2.05 11.66 10.43
N LYS A 243 -3.38 11.56 10.32
CA LYS A 243 -4.35 11.71 11.42
C LYS A 243 -4.83 10.39 12.00
N GLN A 244 -4.35 9.27 11.47
CA GLN A 244 -4.85 7.93 11.80
C GLN A 244 -4.24 7.39 13.09
N ALA A 245 -5.08 6.75 13.91
CA ALA A 245 -4.63 6.03 15.11
C ALA A 245 -3.90 4.74 14.74
N CYS A 246 -2.93 4.35 15.55
CA CYS A 246 -2.25 3.05 15.38
C CYS A 246 -3.13 1.90 15.89
N TYR A 247 -3.06 0.73 15.26
CA TYR A 247 -3.80 -0.46 15.69
C TYR A 247 -3.43 -0.84 17.14
N PRO A 248 -4.38 -0.78 18.11
CA PRO A 248 -4.06 -0.99 19.52
C PRO A 248 -3.51 -2.38 19.85
N SER A 249 -3.98 -3.41 19.15
CA SER A 249 -3.61 -4.82 19.38
C SER A 249 -2.46 -5.32 18.51
N LEU A 250 -2.08 -4.58 17.46
CA LEU A 250 -1.08 -5.02 16.47
C LEU A 250 0.19 -4.18 16.49
N CYS A 251 0.09 -2.86 16.71
CA CYS A 251 1.25 -1.98 16.70
C CYS A 251 1.84 -1.84 18.11
N SER A 252 3.08 -2.29 18.28
CA SER A 252 3.84 -2.11 19.54
C SER A 252 4.14 -0.64 19.88
N MET A 253 4.03 0.27 18.90
CA MET A 253 4.16 1.73 19.08
C MET A 253 2.81 2.42 19.30
N SER A 254 1.72 1.66 19.40
CA SER A 254 0.41 2.23 19.69
C SER A 254 0.33 2.72 21.13
N THR A 255 -0.35 3.84 21.34
CA THR A 255 -0.81 4.26 22.66
C THR A 255 -2.31 4.00 22.71
N PRO A 256 -2.80 3.15 23.64
CA PRO A 256 -4.22 2.87 23.75
C PRO A 256 -5.04 4.15 23.87
N SER A 257 -6.13 4.23 23.10
CA SER A 257 -7.06 5.38 23.08
C SER A 257 -6.49 6.71 22.57
N ALA A 258 -5.25 6.74 22.05
CA ALA A 258 -4.74 7.94 21.40
C ALA A 258 -5.45 8.19 20.06
N PRO A 259 -5.88 9.43 19.76
CA PRO A 259 -6.63 9.74 18.54
C PRO A 259 -5.78 9.65 17.26
N ALA A 260 -4.45 9.73 17.39
CA ALA A 260 -3.49 9.60 16.30
C ALA A 260 -2.31 8.73 16.72
N CYS A 261 -1.67 8.08 15.75
CA CYS A 261 -0.50 7.27 16.02
C CYS A 261 0.67 8.14 16.51
N PRO A 262 1.34 7.81 17.63
CA PRO A 262 2.39 8.66 18.22
C PRO A 262 3.55 8.97 17.27
N LYS A 263 3.84 8.08 16.32
CA LYS A 263 4.93 8.26 15.33
C LYS A 263 4.58 9.23 14.21
N LEU A 264 3.34 9.71 14.11
CA LEU A 264 2.91 10.67 13.10
C LEU A 264 2.98 12.12 13.59
N GLN A 265 3.18 12.30 14.90
CA GLN A 265 3.33 13.60 15.55
C GLN A 265 4.77 14.10 15.48
#